data_AF-A0A965Q2W2-F1
#
_entry.id   AF-A0A965Q2W2-F1
#
_cell.length_a   1.000
_cell.length_b   1.000
_cell.length_c   1.000
_cell.angle_alpha   90.00
_cell.angle_beta   90.00
_cell.angle_gamma   90.00
#
_symmetry.space_group_name_H-M   'P 1'
#
loop_
_entity.id
_entity.type
_entity.pdbx_description
1 polymer ?
#
loop_
_entity_poly.entity_id
_entity_poly.type
_entity_poly.pdbx_seq_one_letter_code
_entity_poly.pdbx_strand_id
1 'polypeptide(L)'
;MGNALVVVDLQEGFVNEKTEQTAHDIKDLVEGAVFDPVVFTRFRNSEFSPHRQFLGWDRLLREDEYRLWREIEPLAKDVFDKASYTSLTPEFRHRLFTQNIDTVFVAGLDTDCCVLKTASDLFESGVRAVVLADFCASNGGEKSHKAGLLALRRLIGRNNIIEGISDLSELKDYVARNFGQNTPIIIPEVTPLDPDSLTLTDAYDRAWSLMSQAVSSSLKPTLLPTIATSRGDNPSIRVVVLREATQQEGTLSFFTDVRTEKVKEIKRNNFVALCLYDQNSNSQIIARGEAFLHHDDELAKKAFSKVPSSSLGAYMSDLPSGTPRETAHSGLPDRIVQFGGEASDRNEAYRNFCLVQVRLSDLEFATLSPDRGWMRARFEINQGTERGVWVTP
;
A
#
# COMPACT_ATOMS: atom_id res chain seq x y z
N MET A 1 7.43 12.66 -13.94
CA MET A 1 8.41 11.57 -13.77
C MET A 1 9.74 12.23 -13.51
N GLY A 2 10.07 12.29 -12.23
CA GLY A 2 11.24 12.97 -11.69
C GLY A 2 12.19 11.97 -11.03
N ASN A 3 13.44 12.39 -10.89
CA ASN A 3 14.45 11.67 -10.14
C ASN A 3 14.55 12.34 -8.76
N ALA A 4 14.66 11.54 -7.70
CA ALA A 4 14.97 12.05 -6.38
C ALA A 4 16.24 11.39 -5.82
N LEU A 5 16.94 12.09 -4.94
CA LEU A 5 17.95 11.50 -4.07
C LEU A 5 17.35 11.29 -2.68
N VAL A 6 17.54 10.12 -2.09
CA VAL A 6 17.35 9.89 -0.66
C VAL A 6 18.71 9.68 0.01
N VAL A 7 18.99 10.51 1.01
CA VAL A 7 20.15 10.40 1.90
C VAL A 7 19.70 9.67 3.17
N VAL A 8 20.16 8.43 3.30
CA VAL A 8 19.78 7.50 4.36
C VAL A 8 20.66 7.71 5.58
N ASP A 9 20.04 8.13 6.69
CA ASP A 9 20.60 8.11 8.04
C ASP A 9 22.02 8.68 8.20
N LEU A 10 22.31 9.82 7.53
CA LEU A 10 23.60 10.52 7.72
C LEU A 10 23.59 11.32 9.04
N GLN A 11 23.62 10.58 10.15
CA GLN A 11 23.46 11.07 11.53
C GLN A 11 24.78 11.00 12.30
N GLU A 12 24.95 11.85 13.32
CA GLU A 12 26.17 11.88 14.15
C GLU A 12 26.53 10.50 14.72
N GLY A 13 25.54 9.73 15.19
CA GLY A 13 25.78 8.40 15.72
C GLY A 13 26.19 7.36 14.66
N PHE A 14 26.01 7.62 13.37
CA PHE A 14 26.44 6.74 12.29
C PHE A 14 27.74 7.20 11.59
N VAL A 15 28.16 8.45 11.78
CA VAL A 15 29.43 8.97 11.27
C VAL A 15 30.57 8.62 12.22
N ASN A 16 31.57 7.88 11.73
CA ASN A 16 32.80 7.54 12.44
C ASN A 16 33.95 7.30 11.46
N GLU A 17 35.11 6.85 11.96
CA GLU A 17 36.32 6.56 11.18
C GLU A 17 36.11 5.67 9.92
N LYS A 18 35.04 4.87 9.86
CA LYS A 18 34.73 4.00 8.73
C LYS A 18 33.79 4.62 7.71
N THR A 19 33.05 5.65 8.09
CA THR A 19 31.95 6.24 7.31
C THR A 19 32.12 7.74 7.07
N GLU A 20 33.08 8.40 7.72
CA GLU A 20 33.33 9.84 7.64
C GLU A 20 33.69 10.29 6.24
N GLN A 21 34.56 9.58 5.53
CA GLN A 21 34.89 9.93 4.13
C GLN A 21 33.62 9.91 3.26
N THR A 22 32.82 8.85 3.36
CA THR A 22 31.55 8.76 2.62
C THR A 22 30.56 9.85 3.04
N ALA A 23 30.58 10.31 4.29
CA ALA A 23 29.76 11.43 4.73
C ALA A 23 30.15 12.74 4.03
N HIS A 24 31.45 12.99 3.85
CA HIS A 24 31.95 14.10 3.04
C HIS A 24 31.56 13.93 1.56
N ASP A 25 31.70 12.74 1.00
CA ASP A 25 31.34 12.48 -0.40
C ASP A 25 29.84 12.71 -0.65
N ILE A 26 28.97 12.29 0.28
CA ILE A 26 27.52 12.56 0.23
C ILE A 26 27.24 14.07 0.33
N LYS A 27 27.97 14.79 1.18
CA LYS A 27 27.84 16.25 1.28
C LYS A 27 28.17 16.92 -0.05
N ASP A 28 29.27 16.53 -0.69
CA ASP A 28 29.67 17.04 -2.00
C ASP A 28 28.61 16.69 -3.07
N LEU A 29 28.03 15.49 -3.02
CA LEU A 29 26.93 15.08 -3.91
C LEU A 29 25.70 16.00 -3.79
N VAL A 30 25.31 16.34 -2.56
CA VAL A 30 24.18 17.22 -2.28
C VAL A 30 24.48 18.66 -2.71
N GLU A 31 25.68 19.18 -2.42
CA GLU A 31 26.12 20.51 -2.83
C GLU A 31 26.24 20.64 -4.36
N GLY A 32 26.62 19.56 -5.04
CA GLY A 32 26.71 19.47 -6.50
C GLY A 32 25.36 19.60 -7.22
N ALA A 33 24.24 19.56 -6.49
CA ALA A 33 22.89 19.75 -7.03
C ALA A 33 22.61 18.88 -8.28
N VAL A 34 23.04 17.61 -8.21
CA VAL A 34 22.79 16.61 -9.27
C VAL A 34 21.32 16.19 -9.29
N PHE A 35 20.67 16.19 -8.13
CA PHE A 35 19.30 15.74 -7.94
C PHE A 35 18.43 16.82 -7.29
N ASP A 36 17.16 16.86 -7.69
CA ASP A 36 16.11 17.68 -7.08
C ASP A 36 14.76 16.95 -7.28
N PRO A 37 14.07 16.53 -6.20
CA PRO A 37 14.35 16.83 -4.79
C PRO A 37 15.45 15.96 -4.17
N VAL A 38 15.97 16.43 -3.04
CA VAL A 38 16.80 15.66 -2.09
C VAL A 38 16.04 15.48 -0.78
N VAL A 39 15.86 14.24 -0.35
CA VAL A 39 15.19 13.86 0.90
C VAL A 39 16.21 13.25 1.86
N PHE A 40 16.12 13.60 3.14
CA PHE A 40 16.95 13.04 4.20
C PHE A 40 16.08 12.18 5.12
N THR A 41 16.68 11.15 5.70
CA THR A 41 16.02 10.36 6.76
C THR A 41 16.88 10.27 8.00
N ARG A 42 16.20 10.18 9.15
CA ARG A 42 16.83 9.97 10.46
C ARG A 42 16.20 8.79 11.16
N PHE A 43 17.01 7.79 11.49
CA PHE A 43 16.58 6.74 12.38
C PHE A 43 16.54 7.25 13.84
N ARG A 44 15.41 7.05 14.51
CA ARG A 44 15.24 7.35 15.94
C ARG A 44 14.89 6.06 16.66
N ASN A 45 15.79 5.67 17.56
CA ASN A 45 15.58 4.51 18.40
C ASN A 45 14.60 4.83 19.54
N SER A 46 14.04 3.81 20.18
CA SER A 46 13.21 3.96 21.37
C SER A 46 13.47 2.83 22.36
N GLU A 47 13.14 3.04 23.63
CA GLU A 47 13.34 2.04 24.69
C GLU A 47 12.62 0.71 24.41
N PHE A 48 11.52 0.77 23.66
CA PHE A 48 10.68 -0.37 23.32
C PHE A 48 10.93 -0.92 21.90
N SER A 49 11.99 -0.46 21.22
CA SER A 49 12.23 -0.86 19.83
C SER A 49 12.69 -2.32 19.72
N PRO A 50 12.44 -2.98 18.58
CA PRO A 50 13.01 -4.30 18.29
C PRO A 50 14.54 -4.32 18.35
N HIS A 51 15.20 -3.22 17.97
CA HIS A 51 16.66 -3.10 18.00
C HIS A 51 17.18 -3.20 19.45
N ARG A 52 16.49 -2.57 20.39
CA ARG A 52 16.76 -2.70 21.82
C ARG A 52 16.40 -4.09 22.34
N GLN A 53 15.15 -4.52 22.12
CA GLN A 53 14.61 -5.73 22.74
C GLN A 53 15.23 -7.02 22.22
N PHE A 54 15.56 -7.08 20.92
CA PHE A 54 16.03 -8.32 20.28
C PHE A 54 17.51 -8.30 19.93
N LEU A 55 18.09 -7.13 19.62
CA LEU A 55 19.52 -7.02 19.29
C LEU A 55 20.37 -6.51 20.47
N GLY A 56 19.76 -5.94 21.52
CA GLY A 56 20.50 -5.24 22.57
C GLY A 56 21.26 -4.02 22.06
N TRP A 57 20.78 -3.41 20.96
CA TRP A 57 21.44 -2.27 20.32
C TRP A 57 20.90 -0.95 20.83
N ASP A 58 21.79 -0.22 21.47
CA ASP A 58 21.45 0.78 22.48
C ASP A 58 21.66 2.23 22.04
N ARG A 59 22.01 2.44 20.77
CA ARG A 59 22.40 3.75 20.19
C ARG A 59 21.22 4.48 19.55
N LEU A 60 21.43 5.75 19.21
CA LEU A 60 20.46 6.65 18.58
C LEU A 60 19.19 6.89 19.40
N LEU A 61 19.34 6.89 20.73
CA LEU A 61 18.25 7.26 21.65
C LEU A 61 18.26 8.75 21.97
N ARG A 62 19.44 9.36 21.95
CA ARG A 62 19.63 10.75 22.35
C ARG A 62 19.80 11.66 21.15
N GLU A 63 19.42 12.91 21.32
CA GLU A 63 19.45 13.92 20.25
C GLU A 63 20.85 14.17 19.69
N ASP A 64 21.88 14.13 20.53
CA ASP A 64 23.28 14.25 20.11
C ASP A 64 23.72 13.11 19.18
N GLU A 65 23.05 11.96 19.25
CA GLU A 65 23.33 10.81 18.39
C GLU A 65 22.44 10.80 17.13
N TYR A 66 21.13 11.01 17.27
CA TYR A 66 20.20 10.86 16.14
C TYR A 66 20.04 12.13 15.29
N ARG A 67 20.56 13.28 15.71
CA ARG A 67 20.56 14.46 14.82
C ARG A 67 21.38 14.18 13.55
N LEU A 68 21.08 14.91 12.48
CA LEU A 68 21.89 14.81 11.27
C LEU A 68 23.32 15.20 11.59
N TRP A 69 24.26 14.63 10.86
CA TRP A 69 25.65 15.02 10.95
C TRP A 69 25.79 16.52 10.70
N ARG A 70 26.46 17.22 11.60
CA ARG A 70 26.45 18.70 11.68
C ARG A 70 26.80 19.41 10.37
N GLU A 71 27.58 18.78 9.49
CA GLU A 71 28.02 19.38 8.22
C GLU A 71 27.00 19.20 7.09
N ILE A 72 26.10 18.22 7.18
CA ILE A 72 25.00 18.02 6.21
C ILE A 72 23.71 18.71 6.66
N GLU A 73 23.50 18.87 7.97
CA GLU A 73 22.27 19.42 8.56
C GLU A 73 21.82 20.76 7.92
N PRO A 74 22.71 21.74 7.61
CA PRO A 74 22.30 22.99 6.96
C PRO A 74 21.75 22.83 5.53
N LEU A 75 22.07 21.72 4.86
CA LEU A 75 21.62 21.42 3.50
C LEU A 75 20.29 20.63 3.49
N ALA A 76 19.92 20.05 4.64
CA ALA A 76 18.79 19.15 4.76
C ALA A 76 17.46 19.89 4.95
N LYS A 77 16.80 20.23 3.84
CA LYS A 77 15.50 20.93 3.84
C LYS A 77 14.33 20.01 4.20
N ASP A 78 14.41 18.75 3.78
CA ASP A 78 13.34 17.77 3.92
C ASP A 78 13.85 16.54 4.66
N VAL A 79 13.44 16.40 5.91
CA VAL A 79 13.92 15.37 6.82
C VAL A 79 12.75 14.56 7.36
N PHE A 80 12.78 13.24 7.17
CA PHE A 80 11.77 12.33 7.72
C PHE A 80 12.36 11.42 8.80
N ASP A 81 11.71 11.40 9.97
CA ASP A 81 12.08 10.53 11.06
C ASP A 81 11.49 9.12 10.84
N LYS A 82 12.25 8.09 11.22
CA LYS A 82 11.81 6.69 11.13
C LYS A 82 12.29 5.86 12.31
N ALA A 83 11.51 4.85 12.67
CA ALA A 83 11.85 3.88 13.72
C ALA A 83 12.20 2.48 13.17
N SER A 84 12.40 2.38 11.84
CA SER A 84 12.72 1.13 11.14
C SER A 84 13.84 1.34 10.12
N TYR A 85 14.29 0.26 9.49
CA TYR A 85 15.39 0.32 8.52
C TYR A 85 15.04 1.10 7.25
N THR A 86 13.81 0.99 6.74
CA THR A 86 13.44 1.59 5.45
C THR A 86 13.19 3.10 5.53
N SER A 87 13.80 3.85 4.63
CA SER A 87 13.54 5.27 4.43
C SER A 87 12.25 5.54 3.64
N LEU A 88 11.56 4.51 3.18
CA LEU A 88 10.27 4.63 2.49
C LEU A 88 9.12 4.88 3.50
N THR A 89 9.25 5.97 4.25
CA THR A 89 8.26 6.45 5.22
C THR A 89 6.96 6.85 4.52
N PRO A 90 5.84 6.96 5.25
CA PRO A 90 4.59 7.45 4.68
C PRO A 90 4.72 8.83 4.02
N GLU A 91 5.49 9.74 4.60
CA GLU A 91 5.78 11.08 4.07
C GLU A 91 6.65 11.02 2.81
N PHE A 92 7.66 10.15 2.78
CA PHE A 92 8.47 9.99 1.58
C PHE A 92 7.64 9.37 0.44
N ARG A 93 6.80 8.36 0.73
CA ARG A 93 5.85 7.80 -0.25
C ARG A 93 4.92 8.86 -0.82
N HIS A 94 4.38 9.73 0.04
CA HIS A 94 3.55 10.86 -0.40
C HIS A 94 4.29 11.79 -1.36
N ARG A 95 5.57 12.08 -1.06
CA ARG A 95 6.41 12.89 -1.93
C ARG A 95 6.66 12.25 -3.28
N LEU A 96 7.00 10.96 -3.28
CA LEU A 96 7.20 10.22 -4.53
C LEU A 96 5.97 10.32 -5.43
N PHE A 97 4.79 10.21 -4.84
CA PHE A 97 3.53 10.35 -5.56
C PHE A 97 3.27 11.77 -6.07
N THR A 98 3.25 12.77 -5.19
CA THR A 98 2.86 14.15 -5.53
C THR A 98 3.79 14.82 -6.53
N GLN A 99 5.08 14.49 -6.50
CA GLN A 99 6.07 15.00 -7.44
C GLN A 99 6.27 14.08 -8.64
N ASN A 100 5.48 13.00 -8.72
CA ASN A 100 5.54 12.00 -9.78
C ASN A 100 6.99 11.50 -9.98
N ILE A 101 7.64 11.09 -8.89
CA ILE A 101 8.99 10.54 -8.86
C ILE A 101 8.89 9.03 -9.03
N ASP A 102 9.55 8.51 -10.06
CA ASP A 102 9.53 7.09 -10.42
C ASP A 102 10.90 6.42 -10.25
N THR A 103 11.95 7.22 -10.04
CA THR A 103 13.33 6.79 -9.85
C THR A 103 13.91 7.48 -8.62
N VAL A 104 14.42 6.68 -7.70
CA VAL A 104 15.05 7.14 -6.46
C VAL A 104 16.49 6.65 -6.41
N PHE A 105 17.40 7.61 -6.39
CA PHE A 105 18.81 7.40 -6.12
C PHE A 105 19.01 7.30 -4.62
N VAL A 106 19.76 6.31 -4.16
CA VAL A 106 19.96 6.00 -2.74
C VAL A 106 21.44 6.16 -2.41
N ALA A 107 21.73 7.00 -1.41
CA ALA A 107 23.03 7.20 -0.80
C ALA A 107 22.87 7.19 0.74
N GLY A 108 23.91 6.86 1.50
CA GLY A 108 23.87 6.92 2.97
C GLY A 108 24.36 5.67 3.70
N LEU A 109 23.89 5.51 4.94
CA LEU A 109 24.39 4.53 5.91
C LEU A 109 23.23 3.72 6.52
N ASP A 110 23.37 2.44 6.90
CA ASP A 110 24.42 1.50 6.52
C ASP A 110 24.04 0.72 5.26
N THR A 111 25.03 0.41 4.42
CA THR A 111 24.84 -0.25 3.11
C THR A 111 24.12 -1.60 3.22
N ASP A 112 24.48 -2.42 4.21
CA ASP A 112 23.92 -3.74 4.48
C ASP A 112 22.66 -3.73 5.34
N CYS A 113 22.17 -2.55 5.71
CA CYS A 113 21.03 -2.37 6.59
C CYS A 113 20.01 -1.39 5.98
N CYS A 114 19.98 -0.14 6.44
CA CYS A 114 18.98 0.85 6.03
C CYS A 114 19.00 1.14 4.52
N VAL A 115 20.18 1.24 3.90
CA VAL A 115 20.30 1.42 2.44
C VAL A 115 19.73 0.22 1.70
N LEU A 116 20.11 -1.00 2.10
CA LEU A 116 19.62 -2.24 1.51
C LEU A 116 18.10 -2.36 1.61
N LYS A 117 17.54 -2.12 2.81
CA LYS A 117 16.09 -2.23 3.03
C LYS A 117 15.33 -1.16 2.25
N THR A 118 15.83 0.08 2.26
CA THR A 118 15.23 1.19 1.51
C THR A 118 15.16 0.89 0.03
N ALA A 119 16.27 0.48 -0.58
CA ALA A 119 16.33 0.19 -2.00
C ALA A 119 15.43 -1.00 -2.38
N SER A 120 15.40 -2.04 -1.53
CA SER A 120 14.53 -3.20 -1.75
C SER A 120 13.06 -2.84 -1.68
N ASP A 121 12.64 -2.02 -0.70
CA ASP A 121 11.25 -1.60 -0.56
C ASP A 121 10.79 -0.64 -1.66
N LEU A 122 11.68 0.24 -2.11
CA LEU A 122 11.43 1.09 -3.28
C LEU A 122 11.14 0.20 -4.49
N PHE A 123 12.01 -0.79 -4.76
CA PHE A 123 11.82 -1.74 -5.85
C PHE A 123 10.51 -2.53 -5.73
N GLU A 124 10.20 -3.08 -4.55
CA GLU A 124 8.94 -3.81 -4.30
C GLU A 124 7.70 -2.92 -4.44
N SER A 125 7.83 -1.60 -4.19
CA SER A 125 6.76 -0.63 -4.39
C SER A 125 6.58 -0.18 -5.84
N GLY A 126 7.38 -0.73 -6.75
CA GLY A 126 7.39 -0.39 -8.17
C GLY A 126 8.31 0.77 -8.54
N VAL A 127 8.92 1.47 -7.57
CA VAL A 127 9.82 2.60 -7.80
C VAL A 127 11.21 2.09 -8.18
N ARG A 128 11.81 2.65 -9.23
CA ARG A 128 13.17 2.28 -9.64
C ARG A 128 14.18 2.77 -8.59
N ALA A 129 14.67 1.87 -7.76
CA ALA A 129 15.77 2.15 -6.85
C ALA A 129 17.11 2.06 -7.59
N VAL A 130 17.96 3.08 -7.44
CA VAL A 130 19.34 3.10 -7.96
C VAL A 130 20.29 3.41 -6.80
N VAL A 131 21.15 2.48 -6.41
CA VAL A 131 22.10 2.69 -5.32
C VAL A 131 23.39 3.27 -5.87
N LEU A 132 23.79 4.42 -5.35
CA LEU A 132 25.07 5.06 -5.63
C LEU A 132 26.11 4.49 -4.64
N ALA A 133 26.79 3.41 -5.03
CA ALA A 133 27.59 2.61 -4.13
C ALA A 133 28.77 3.38 -3.53
N ASP A 134 29.41 4.26 -4.30
CA ASP A 134 30.51 5.11 -3.83
C ASP A 134 30.07 6.13 -2.77
N PHE A 135 28.76 6.39 -2.68
CA PHE A 135 28.13 7.28 -1.70
C PHE A 135 27.39 6.48 -0.61
N CYS A 136 27.78 5.22 -0.41
CA CYS A 136 27.25 4.35 0.63
C CYS A 136 28.39 3.74 1.44
N ALA A 137 28.21 3.62 2.75
CA ALA A 137 29.16 2.90 3.61
C ALA A 137 28.41 2.12 4.70
N SER A 138 29.14 1.36 5.50
CA SER A 138 28.58 0.61 6.63
C SER A 138 29.46 0.77 7.86
N ASN A 139 28.84 0.97 9.02
CA ASN A 139 29.49 0.91 10.33
C ASN A 139 30.11 -0.48 10.62
N GLY A 140 29.59 -1.53 9.97
CA GLY A 140 30.21 -2.87 9.95
C GLY A 140 31.53 -2.94 9.17
N GLY A 141 31.89 -1.86 8.48
CA GLY A 141 33.09 -1.71 7.66
C GLY A 141 32.96 -2.33 6.27
N GLU A 142 34.09 -2.39 5.58
CA GLU A 142 34.17 -2.77 4.16
C GLU A 142 33.56 -4.14 3.83
N LYS A 143 33.69 -5.11 4.74
CA LYS A 143 33.10 -6.44 4.57
C LYS A 143 31.57 -6.39 4.55
N SER A 144 30.99 -5.62 5.47
CA SER A 144 29.54 -5.39 5.53
C SER A 144 29.06 -4.62 4.31
N HIS A 145 29.74 -3.54 3.95
CA HIS A 145 29.43 -2.76 2.75
C HIS A 145 29.36 -3.66 1.49
N LYS A 146 30.41 -4.47 1.25
CA LYS A 146 30.43 -5.43 0.13
C LYS A 146 29.32 -6.48 0.19
N ALA A 147 28.98 -6.98 1.38
CA ALA A 147 27.89 -7.93 1.55
C ALA A 147 26.52 -7.29 1.23
N GLY A 148 26.31 -6.04 1.66
CA GLY A 148 25.15 -5.25 1.31
C GLY A 148 25.01 -5.06 -0.20
N LEU A 149 26.09 -4.64 -0.87
CA LEU A 149 26.10 -4.49 -2.33
C LEU A 149 25.87 -5.82 -3.08
N LEU A 150 26.38 -6.94 -2.55
CA LEU A 150 26.12 -8.26 -3.13
C LEU A 150 24.63 -8.61 -3.08
N ALA A 151 23.97 -8.37 -1.94
CA ALA A 151 22.55 -8.61 -1.78
C ALA A 151 21.71 -7.65 -2.65
N LEU A 152 22.04 -6.36 -2.64
CA LEU A 152 21.40 -5.34 -3.47
C LEU A 152 21.40 -5.70 -4.97
N ARG A 153 22.54 -6.14 -5.52
CA ARG A 153 22.63 -6.60 -6.91
C ARG A 153 21.65 -7.72 -7.25
N ARG A 154 21.28 -8.56 -6.28
CA ARG A 154 20.28 -9.63 -6.43
C ARG A 154 18.85 -9.13 -6.25
N LEU A 155 18.63 -8.21 -5.30
CA LEU A 155 17.30 -7.73 -4.93
C LEU A 155 16.75 -6.74 -5.95
N ILE A 156 17.56 -5.78 -6.38
CA ILE A 156 17.13 -4.69 -7.27
C ILE A 156 17.77 -4.75 -8.66
N GLY A 157 18.66 -5.71 -8.90
CA GLY A 157 19.33 -5.92 -10.19
C GLY A 157 20.68 -5.18 -10.31
N ARG A 158 21.62 -5.79 -11.04
CA ARG A 158 23.01 -5.31 -11.15
C ARG A 158 23.15 -3.93 -11.77
N ASN A 159 22.31 -3.61 -12.75
CA ASN A 159 22.36 -2.33 -13.48
C ASN A 159 21.84 -1.16 -12.64
N ASN A 160 21.26 -1.43 -11.47
CA ASN A 160 20.76 -0.43 -10.54
C ASN A 160 21.75 -0.14 -9.41
N ILE A 161 22.99 -0.65 -9.51
CA ILE A 161 24.10 -0.33 -8.61
C ILE A 161 25.15 0.42 -9.43
N ILE A 162 25.35 1.70 -9.12
CA ILE A 162 26.32 2.55 -9.81
C ILE A 162 27.58 2.66 -8.94
N GLU A 163 28.72 2.39 -9.55
CA GLU A 163 30.05 2.32 -8.92
C GLU A 163 31.07 3.04 -9.81
N GLY A 164 32.18 3.50 -9.21
CA GLY A 164 33.27 4.15 -9.93
C GLY A 164 32.99 5.60 -10.32
N ILE A 165 32.13 6.30 -9.58
CA ILE A 165 31.84 7.71 -9.81
C ILE A 165 33.01 8.54 -9.26
N SER A 166 33.83 9.09 -10.15
CA SER A 166 34.94 9.98 -9.78
C SER A 166 34.64 11.47 -9.98
N ASP A 167 33.57 11.81 -10.70
CA ASP A 167 33.22 13.18 -11.06
C ASP A 167 31.69 13.38 -11.03
N LEU A 168 31.21 14.37 -10.27
CA LEU A 168 29.79 14.69 -10.17
C LEU A 168 29.20 15.23 -11.48
N SER A 169 30.02 15.84 -12.35
CA SER A 169 29.59 16.25 -13.68
C SER A 169 29.30 15.05 -14.58
N GLU A 170 30.13 14.00 -14.49
CA GLU A 170 29.90 12.74 -15.19
C GLU A 170 28.63 12.05 -14.67
N LEU A 171 28.42 12.03 -13.35
CA LEU A 171 27.20 11.50 -12.76
C LEU A 171 25.97 12.27 -13.27
N LYS A 172 26.03 13.59 -13.31
CA LYS A 172 24.94 14.44 -13.81
C LYS A 172 24.60 14.13 -15.27
N ASP A 173 25.61 14.02 -16.12
CA ASP A 173 25.44 13.65 -17.53
C ASP A 173 24.92 12.22 -17.69
N TYR A 174 25.37 11.29 -16.83
CA TYR A 174 24.87 9.91 -16.80
C TYR A 174 23.39 9.84 -16.42
N VAL A 175 22.99 10.55 -15.36
CA VAL A 175 21.60 10.62 -14.90
C VAL A 175 20.71 11.21 -16.00
N ALA A 176 21.12 12.33 -16.60
CA ALA A 176 20.37 12.98 -17.67
C ALA A 176 20.16 12.08 -18.90
N ARG A 177 21.20 11.31 -19.29
CA ARG A 177 21.13 10.41 -20.46
C ARG A 177 20.29 9.15 -20.22
N ASN A 178 20.40 8.53 -19.05
CA ASN A 178 19.86 7.20 -18.80
C ASN A 178 18.51 7.19 -18.05
N PHE A 179 18.20 8.29 -17.35
CA PHE A 179 17.01 8.42 -16.52
C PHE A 179 16.18 9.65 -16.91
N GLY A 180 16.38 10.17 -18.12
CA GLY A 180 15.68 11.34 -18.66
C GLY A 180 14.43 11.05 -19.48
N GLN A 181 14.07 9.78 -19.77
CA GLN A 181 12.85 9.42 -20.52
C GLN A 181 12.04 8.24 -19.92
N ASN A 182 10.72 8.44 -20.01
CA ASN A 182 9.60 7.83 -19.28
C ASN A 182 9.48 6.30 -19.23
N THR A 183 8.96 5.79 -18.11
CA THR A 183 7.91 4.76 -18.10
C THR A 183 7.02 4.97 -16.87
N PRO A 184 5.68 5.09 -17.00
CA PRO A 184 4.82 5.24 -15.85
C PRO A 184 4.91 4.07 -14.88
N ILE A 185 5.40 4.33 -13.68
CA ILE A 185 5.21 3.43 -12.56
C ILE A 185 3.92 3.85 -11.86
N ILE A 186 2.93 2.95 -11.89
CA ILE A 186 1.76 3.02 -11.01
C ILE A 186 2.25 2.55 -9.64
N ILE A 187 2.70 3.47 -8.78
CA ILE A 187 2.86 3.17 -7.35
C ILE A 187 1.44 2.85 -6.85
N PRO A 188 1.15 1.64 -6.31
CA PRO A 188 -0.16 1.33 -5.77
C PRO A 188 -0.40 2.11 -4.47
N GLU A 189 -0.79 3.35 -4.70
CA GLU A 189 -1.30 4.47 -3.91
C GLU A 189 -1.61 4.18 -2.45
N VAL A 190 -0.73 4.66 -1.56
CA VAL A 190 -1.15 5.02 -0.21
C VAL A 190 -0.35 6.20 0.33
N THR A 191 -0.79 7.40 -0.04
CA THR A 191 -0.41 8.67 0.57
C THR A 191 -1.19 8.86 1.89
N PRO A 192 -0.54 9.18 3.03
CA PRO A 192 -1.19 9.84 4.16
C PRO A 192 -1.61 11.24 3.73
N LEU A 193 -2.90 11.56 3.87
CA LEU A 193 -3.42 12.87 3.55
C LEU A 193 -2.98 13.88 4.63
N ASP A 194 -2.47 15.03 4.21
CA ASP A 194 -2.16 16.13 5.13
C ASP A 194 -3.47 16.74 5.66
N PRO A 195 -3.71 16.71 6.99
CA PRO A 195 -5.00 17.11 7.53
C PRO A 195 -5.38 18.56 7.29
N ASP A 196 -4.39 19.45 7.20
CA ASP A 196 -4.60 20.89 7.09
C ASP A 196 -4.95 21.34 5.66
N SER A 197 -4.73 20.47 4.67
CA SER A 197 -4.99 20.73 3.26
C SER A 197 -6.04 19.81 2.62
N LEU A 198 -6.54 18.81 3.36
CA LEU A 198 -7.50 17.86 2.84
C LEU A 198 -8.86 18.49 2.55
N THR A 199 -9.31 18.44 1.29
CA THR A 199 -10.65 18.90 0.91
C THR A 199 -11.67 17.76 0.92
N LEU A 200 -12.96 18.12 0.88
CA LEU A 200 -14.04 17.12 0.76
C LEU A 200 -13.91 16.32 -0.55
N THR A 201 -13.52 16.98 -1.65
CA THR A 201 -13.27 16.32 -2.94
C THR A 201 -12.15 15.30 -2.81
N ASP A 202 -11.03 15.67 -2.20
CA ASP A 202 -9.90 14.75 -1.99
C ASP A 202 -10.29 13.54 -1.13
N ALA A 203 -11.07 13.74 -0.06
CA ALA A 203 -11.55 12.65 0.79
C ALA A 203 -12.50 11.71 0.04
N TYR A 204 -13.39 12.25 -0.80
CA TYR A 204 -14.30 11.45 -1.62
C TYR A 204 -13.55 10.64 -2.68
N ASP A 205 -12.65 11.30 -3.43
CA ASP A 205 -11.84 10.67 -4.47
C ASP A 205 -10.91 9.61 -3.87
N ARG A 206 -10.34 9.87 -2.69
CA ARG A 206 -9.51 8.89 -1.99
C ARG A 206 -10.30 7.66 -1.58
N ALA A 207 -11.50 7.83 -1.03
CA ALA A 207 -12.36 6.71 -0.66
C ALA A 207 -12.68 5.83 -1.90
N TRP A 208 -13.05 6.45 -3.02
CA TRP A 208 -13.33 5.73 -4.26
C TRP A 208 -12.08 5.09 -4.87
N SER A 209 -10.94 5.76 -4.80
CA SER A 209 -9.67 5.20 -5.29
C SER A 209 -9.29 3.94 -4.51
N LEU A 210 -9.39 3.98 -3.18
CA LEU A 210 -9.14 2.82 -2.31
C LEU A 210 -10.08 1.64 -2.62
N MET A 211 -11.37 1.91 -2.86
CA MET A 211 -12.34 0.88 -3.25
C MET A 211 -12.09 0.34 -4.66
N SER A 212 -11.71 1.18 -5.61
CA SER A 212 -11.46 0.80 -7.01
C SER A 212 -10.17 0.00 -7.17
N GLN A 213 -9.10 0.41 -6.47
CA GLN A 213 -7.82 -0.30 -6.47
C GLN A 213 -7.89 -1.65 -5.76
N ALA A 214 -8.77 -1.79 -4.76
CA ALA A 214 -9.01 -3.07 -4.12
C ALA A 214 -9.38 -4.16 -5.13
N VAL A 215 -10.14 -3.80 -6.18
CA VAL A 215 -10.61 -4.73 -7.20
C VAL A 215 -9.54 -5.02 -8.27
N SER A 216 -8.62 -4.09 -8.52
CA SER A 216 -7.57 -4.24 -9.54
C SER A 216 -6.33 -4.98 -9.05
N SER A 217 -6.14 -5.13 -7.73
CA SER A 217 -4.99 -5.82 -7.13
C SER A 217 -5.43 -6.82 -6.06
N SER A 218 -5.10 -8.10 -6.25
CA SER A 218 -5.46 -9.19 -5.32
C SER A 218 -4.75 -9.13 -3.95
N LEU A 219 -3.85 -8.17 -3.74
CA LEU A 219 -2.98 -8.09 -2.56
C LEU A 219 -3.42 -7.03 -1.54
N LYS A 220 -4.50 -6.27 -1.79
CA LYS A 220 -4.94 -5.18 -0.91
C LYS A 220 -5.98 -5.65 0.12
N PRO A 221 -5.82 -5.32 1.43
CA PRO A 221 -6.81 -5.68 2.47
C PRO A 221 -8.23 -5.19 2.19
N THR A 222 -8.37 -4.05 1.51
CA THR A 222 -9.65 -3.47 1.10
C THR A 222 -10.44 -4.33 0.11
N LEU A 223 -9.83 -5.36 -0.50
CA LEU A 223 -10.54 -6.36 -1.31
C LEU A 223 -11.52 -7.21 -0.49
N LEU A 224 -11.34 -7.23 0.84
CA LEU A 224 -12.09 -8.05 1.78
C LEU A 224 -12.94 -7.19 2.75
N PRO A 225 -13.90 -6.38 2.25
CA PRO A 225 -14.75 -5.58 3.12
C PRO A 225 -15.60 -6.46 4.05
N THR A 226 -15.89 -5.95 5.24
CA THR A 226 -16.90 -6.54 6.13
C THR A 226 -18.26 -5.97 5.78
N ILE A 227 -19.21 -6.82 5.39
CA ILE A 227 -20.61 -6.42 5.16
C ILE A 227 -21.46 -6.67 6.39
N ALA A 228 -22.24 -5.67 6.78
CA ALA A 228 -23.32 -5.75 7.73
C ALA A 228 -24.68 -5.86 7.02
N THR A 229 -25.50 -6.80 7.46
CA THR A 229 -26.90 -6.99 7.03
C THR A 229 -27.78 -7.14 8.27
N SER A 230 -29.10 -7.07 8.08
CA SER A 230 -30.10 -7.20 9.15
C SER A 230 -30.66 -8.64 9.22
N ARG A 231 -30.46 -9.31 10.36
CA ARG A 231 -31.05 -10.61 10.70
C ARG A 231 -32.21 -10.40 11.68
N GLY A 232 -33.33 -9.90 11.17
CA GLY A 232 -34.37 -9.34 12.04
C GLY A 232 -33.83 -8.12 12.77
N ASP A 233 -34.03 -8.05 14.08
CA ASP A 233 -33.53 -6.94 14.90
C ASP A 233 -32.04 -7.06 15.24
N ASN A 234 -31.39 -8.16 14.86
CA ASN A 234 -29.97 -8.39 15.14
C ASN A 234 -29.11 -8.08 13.92
N PRO A 235 -27.96 -7.39 14.08
CA PRO A 235 -27.00 -7.24 13.01
C PRO A 235 -26.29 -8.58 12.72
N SER A 236 -25.95 -8.81 11.46
CA SER A 236 -25.05 -9.89 11.08
C SER A 236 -23.90 -9.33 10.26
N ILE A 237 -22.68 -9.79 10.53
CA ILE A 237 -21.45 -9.32 9.88
C ILE A 237 -20.64 -10.49 9.33
N ARG A 238 -19.94 -10.27 8.22
CA ARG A 238 -18.99 -11.21 7.62
C ARG A 238 -18.14 -10.52 6.57
N VAL A 239 -17.02 -11.12 6.22
CA VAL A 239 -16.19 -10.68 5.08
C VAL A 239 -16.83 -11.11 3.77
N VAL A 240 -16.79 -10.25 2.76
CA VAL A 240 -17.07 -10.57 1.35
C VAL A 240 -15.89 -10.16 0.48
N VAL A 241 -15.80 -10.71 -0.74
CA VAL A 241 -14.77 -10.32 -1.70
C VAL A 241 -15.37 -9.31 -2.66
N LEU A 242 -14.86 -8.08 -2.66
CA LEU A 242 -15.27 -7.05 -3.60
C LEU A 242 -14.85 -7.44 -5.03
N ARG A 243 -15.74 -7.25 -6.00
CA ARG A 243 -15.55 -7.68 -7.40
C ARG A 243 -15.64 -6.54 -8.40
N GLU A 244 -16.30 -5.45 -8.03
CA GLU A 244 -16.43 -4.25 -8.84
C GLU A 244 -16.69 -3.06 -7.92
N ALA A 245 -16.14 -1.90 -8.29
CA ALA A 245 -16.42 -0.62 -7.67
C ALA A 245 -16.49 0.42 -8.78
N THR A 246 -17.66 1.03 -8.99
CA THR A 246 -17.93 1.95 -10.09
C THR A 246 -18.39 3.28 -9.54
N GLN A 247 -17.47 4.25 -9.43
CA GLN A 247 -17.75 5.59 -8.88
C GLN A 247 -18.86 6.31 -9.66
N GLN A 248 -18.84 6.23 -10.99
CA GLN A 248 -19.84 6.88 -11.86
C GLN A 248 -21.27 6.36 -11.61
N GLU A 249 -21.41 5.08 -11.25
CA GLU A 249 -22.70 4.46 -10.94
C GLU A 249 -23.01 4.53 -9.43
N GLY A 250 -22.04 4.88 -8.60
CA GLY A 250 -22.14 4.80 -7.15
C GLY A 250 -22.36 3.37 -6.66
N THR A 251 -21.75 2.36 -7.30
CA THR A 251 -22.02 0.94 -7.00
C THR A 251 -20.79 0.17 -6.53
N LEU A 252 -21.02 -0.77 -5.62
CA LEU A 252 -20.07 -1.81 -5.20
C LEU A 252 -20.68 -3.18 -5.45
N SER A 253 -19.94 -4.11 -6.03
CA SER A 253 -20.45 -5.45 -6.35
C SER A 253 -19.63 -6.56 -5.72
N PHE A 254 -20.30 -7.61 -5.24
CA PHE A 254 -19.66 -8.85 -4.81
C PHE A 254 -20.51 -10.06 -5.23
N PHE A 255 -19.93 -11.25 -5.14
CA PHE A 255 -20.62 -12.49 -5.50
C PHE A 255 -20.96 -13.31 -4.26
N THR A 256 -22.05 -14.05 -4.30
CA THR A 256 -22.43 -14.99 -3.24
C THR A 256 -23.21 -16.17 -3.82
N ASP A 257 -23.38 -17.21 -3.02
CA ASP A 257 -24.37 -18.25 -3.30
C ASP A 257 -25.78 -17.73 -2.92
N VAL A 258 -26.73 -17.83 -3.86
CA VAL A 258 -28.12 -17.35 -3.77
C VAL A 258 -28.90 -17.97 -2.60
N ARG A 259 -28.46 -19.13 -2.11
CA ARG A 259 -29.11 -19.90 -1.04
C ARG A 259 -28.66 -19.47 0.36
N THR A 260 -27.63 -18.62 0.47
CA THR A 260 -27.02 -18.25 1.76
C THR A 260 -27.91 -17.34 2.60
N GLU A 261 -27.67 -17.31 3.91
CA GLU A 261 -28.49 -16.52 4.84
C GLU A 261 -28.45 -15.02 4.54
N LYS A 262 -27.28 -14.48 4.14
CA LYS A 262 -27.16 -13.06 3.75
C LYS A 262 -28.10 -12.66 2.60
N VAL A 263 -28.40 -13.58 1.68
CA VAL A 263 -29.34 -13.32 0.59
C VAL A 263 -30.76 -13.25 1.13
N LYS A 264 -31.12 -14.09 2.10
CA LYS A 264 -32.43 -14.01 2.79
C LYS A 264 -32.54 -12.73 3.61
N GLU A 265 -31.47 -12.33 4.29
CA GLU A 265 -31.38 -11.07 5.03
C GLU A 265 -31.58 -9.86 4.09
N ILE A 266 -30.86 -9.81 2.96
CA ILE A 266 -30.99 -8.74 1.95
C ILE A 266 -32.40 -8.69 1.34
N LYS A 267 -33.04 -9.85 1.09
CA LYS A 267 -34.43 -9.89 0.61
C LYS A 267 -35.43 -9.30 1.60
N ARG A 268 -35.15 -9.38 2.90
CA ARG A 268 -36.02 -8.82 3.96
C ARG A 268 -35.76 -7.34 4.19
N ASN A 269 -34.48 -6.95 4.19
CA ASN A 269 -34.04 -5.58 4.32
C ASN A 269 -32.79 -5.40 3.46
N ASN A 270 -32.94 -4.66 2.36
CA ASN A 270 -31.88 -4.45 1.39
C ASN A 270 -30.88 -3.35 1.81
N PHE A 271 -31.11 -2.63 2.91
CA PHE A 271 -30.13 -1.68 3.42
C PHE A 271 -28.96 -2.41 4.08
N VAL A 272 -27.77 -2.18 3.53
CA VAL A 272 -26.52 -2.80 3.98
C VAL A 272 -25.44 -1.75 4.21
N ALA A 273 -24.42 -2.13 4.97
CA ALA A 273 -23.21 -1.33 5.14
C ALA A 273 -21.97 -2.19 4.87
N LEU A 274 -20.97 -1.64 4.21
CA LEU A 274 -19.66 -2.24 4.00
C LEU A 274 -18.61 -1.39 4.72
N CYS A 275 -17.84 -2.02 5.59
CA CYS A 275 -16.68 -1.41 6.23
C CYS A 275 -15.40 -1.91 5.56
N LEU A 276 -14.58 -0.98 5.08
CA LEU A 276 -13.26 -1.23 4.51
C LEU A 276 -12.22 -0.55 5.38
N TYR A 277 -11.06 -1.19 5.52
CA TYR A 277 -9.93 -0.60 6.24
C TYR A 277 -8.65 -0.88 5.46
N ASP A 278 -7.90 0.17 5.15
CA ASP A 278 -6.56 0.07 4.58
C ASP A 278 -5.52 0.40 5.66
N GLN A 279 -4.79 -0.62 6.08
CA GLN A 279 -3.73 -0.51 7.10
C GLN A 279 -2.57 0.37 6.66
N ASN A 280 -2.34 0.49 5.35
CA ASN A 280 -1.22 1.28 4.84
C ASN A 280 -1.50 2.79 4.98
N SER A 281 -2.74 3.23 4.74
CA SER A 281 -3.16 4.64 4.88
C SER A 281 -3.75 4.93 6.25
N ASN A 282 -3.95 3.91 7.08
CA ASN A 282 -4.81 3.97 8.25
C ASN A 282 -6.18 4.60 7.95
N SER A 283 -6.73 4.31 6.76
CA SER A 283 -8.02 4.86 6.32
C SER A 283 -9.14 3.84 6.46
N GLN A 284 -10.26 4.28 7.03
CA GLN A 284 -11.51 3.54 7.09
C GLN A 284 -12.50 4.15 6.11
N ILE A 285 -13.27 3.27 5.45
CA ILE A 285 -14.40 3.64 4.62
C ILE A 285 -15.63 2.89 5.13
N ILE A 286 -16.73 3.61 5.34
CA ILE A 286 -18.04 3.00 5.58
C ILE A 286 -18.96 3.38 4.42
N ALA A 287 -19.28 2.42 3.57
CA ALA A 287 -20.17 2.58 2.43
C ALA A 287 -21.54 1.99 2.77
N ARG A 288 -22.61 2.79 2.70
CA ARG A 288 -23.97 2.36 3.03
C ARG A 288 -24.87 2.54 1.82
N GLY A 289 -25.83 1.63 1.65
CA GLY A 289 -26.68 1.65 0.48
C GLY A 289 -27.67 0.51 0.40
N GLU A 290 -28.38 0.46 -0.73
CA GLU A 290 -29.35 -0.58 -1.04
C GLU A 290 -28.70 -1.69 -1.88
N ALA A 291 -28.85 -2.94 -1.44
CA ALA A 291 -28.36 -4.12 -2.12
C ALA A 291 -29.42 -4.73 -3.06
N PHE A 292 -29.06 -4.88 -4.33
CA PHE A 292 -29.85 -5.53 -5.36
C PHE A 292 -29.28 -6.91 -5.66
N LEU A 293 -30.17 -7.91 -5.70
CA LEU A 293 -29.81 -9.30 -5.96
C LEU A 293 -30.09 -9.64 -7.42
N HIS A 294 -29.03 -10.06 -8.12
CA HIS A 294 -29.08 -10.49 -9.51
C HIS A 294 -28.82 -11.99 -9.59
N HIS A 295 -29.81 -12.73 -10.07
CA HIS A 295 -29.78 -14.18 -10.21
C HIS A 295 -30.60 -14.58 -11.43
N ASP A 296 -30.01 -15.43 -12.28
CA ASP A 296 -30.60 -15.86 -13.56
C ASP A 296 -31.04 -14.71 -14.48
N ASP A 297 -30.36 -13.56 -14.38
CA ASP A 297 -30.58 -12.39 -15.23
C ASP A 297 -29.31 -12.03 -16.03
N GLU A 298 -29.44 -11.06 -16.94
CA GLU A 298 -28.35 -10.65 -17.82
C GLU A 298 -27.13 -10.11 -17.07
N LEU A 299 -27.33 -9.43 -15.93
CA LEU A 299 -26.23 -8.92 -15.10
C LEU A 299 -25.49 -10.07 -14.41
N ALA A 300 -26.22 -11.05 -13.88
CA ALA A 300 -25.65 -12.26 -13.29
C ALA A 300 -24.89 -13.08 -14.34
N LYS A 301 -25.43 -13.27 -15.55
CA LYS A 301 -24.73 -13.96 -16.66
C LYS A 301 -23.42 -13.26 -17.02
N LYS A 302 -23.47 -11.94 -17.20
CA LYS A 302 -22.29 -11.11 -17.50
C LYS A 302 -21.24 -11.21 -16.40
N ALA A 303 -21.64 -11.10 -15.13
CA ALA A 303 -20.72 -11.23 -13.99
C ALA A 303 -20.12 -12.63 -13.89
N PHE A 304 -20.93 -13.68 -14.06
CA PHE A 304 -20.49 -15.07 -13.97
C PHE A 304 -19.50 -15.46 -15.07
N SER A 305 -19.60 -14.87 -16.25
CA SER A 305 -18.63 -15.08 -17.34
C SER A 305 -17.18 -14.73 -16.92
N LYS A 306 -17.02 -13.81 -15.95
CA LYS A 306 -15.72 -13.38 -15.41
C LYS A 306 -15.20 -14.29 -14.28
N VAL A 307 -16.00 -15.24 -13.79
CA VAL A 307 -15.59 -16.15 -12.71
C VAL A 307 -14.58 -17.18 -13.24
N PRO A 308 -13.38 -17.27 -12.66
CA PRO A 308 -12.39 -18.26 -13.07
C PRO A 308 -12.80 -19.66 -12.62
N SER A 309 -12.39 -20.69 -13.37
CA SER A 309 -12.74 -22.09 -13.08
C SER A 309 -12.35 -22.53 -11.66
N SER A 310 -11.23 -22.01 -11.13
CA SER A 310 -10.76 -22.26 -9.76
C SER A 310 -11.70 -21.75 -8.66
N SER A 311 -12.61 -20.81 -8.97
CA SER A 311 -13.57 -20.23 -8.02
C SER A 311 -14.98 -20.81 -8.13
N LEU A 312 -15.23 -21.72 -9.08
CA LEU A 312 -16.56 -22.33 -9.27
C LEU A 312 -17.01 -23.13 -8.04
N GLY A 313 -16.07 -23.75 -7.33
CA GLY A 313 -16.34 -24.53 -6.13
C GLY A 313 -17.14 -23.79 -5.06
N ALA A 314 -17.01 -22.46 -4.98
CA ALA A 314 -17.77 -21.64 -4.04
C ALA A 314 -19.30 -21.68 -4.25
N TYR A 315 -19.76 -22.10 -5.44
CA TYR A 315 -21.17 -22.19 -5.82
C TYR A 315 -21.61 -23.62 -6.11
N MET A 316 -20.73 -24.60 -5.95
CA MET A 316 -21.01 -26.02 -6.26
C MET A 316 -21.17 -26.88 -5.01
N SER A 317 -21.17 -26.28 -3.82
CA SER A 317 -21.45 -27.01 -2.59
C SER A 317 -22.87 -27.58 -2.61
N ASP A 318 -23.00 -28.85 -2.22
CA ASP A 318 -24.30 -29.54 -2.12
C ASP A 318 -25.25 -28.78 -1.20
N LEU A 319 -24.72 -28.22 -0.12
CA LEU A 319 -25.45 -27.45 0.88
C LEU A 319 -25.01 -25.98 0.88
N PRO A 320 -25.92 -25.03 1.20
CA PRO A 320 -25.54 -23.63 1.32
C PRO A 320 -24.53 -23.41 2.44
N SER A 321 -23.66 -22.41 2.25
CA SER A 321 -22.74 -21.95 3.29
C SER A 321 -23.51 -21.52 4.55
N GLY A 322 -23.02 -21.96 5.72
CA GLY A 322 -23.68 -21.76 7.02
C GLY A 322 -24.58 -22.91 7.48
N THR A 323 -24.70 -24.00 6.71
CA THR A 323 -25.43 -25.19 7.15
C THR A 323 -24.71 -25.88 8.32
N PRO A 324 -25.37 -26.15 9.48
CA PRO A 324 -24.75 -26.80 10.62
C PRO A 324 -24.24 -28.21 10.26
N ARG A 325 -23.05 -28.56 10.76
CA ARG A 325 -22.45 -29.90 10.65
C ARG A 325 -21.70 -30.26 11.93
N GLU A 326 -21.66 -31.54 12.26
CA GLU A 326 -20.93 -32.05 13.43
C GLU A 326 -19.41 -32.09 13.22
N THR A 327 -18.96 -32.25 11.96
CA THR A 327 -17.54 -32.32 11.60
C THR A 327 -17.16 -31.27 10.57
N ALA A 328 -15.89 -30.82 10.61
CA ALA A 328 -15.33 -29.89 9.63
C ALA A 328 -15.41 -30.48 8.21
N HIS A 329 -15.84 -29.66 7.24
CA HIS A 329 -16.00 -30.05 5.85
C HIS A 329 -15.83 -28.83 4.95
N SER A 330 -15.14 -28.97 3.81
CA SER A 330 -14.88 -27.86 2.87
C SER A 330 -16.13 -27.42 2.11
N GLY A 331 -17.10 -28.33 1.94
CA GLY A 331 -18.27 -28.13 1.09
C GLY A 331 -17.96 -28.28 -0.39
N LEU A 332 -16.71 -28.54 -0.78
CA LEU A 332 -16.32 -28.73 -2.17
C LEU A 332 -16.61 -30.16 -2.63
N PRO A 333 -17.22 -30.36 -3.82
CA PRO A 333 -17.30 -31.68 -4.43
C PRO A 333 -15.90 -32.24 -4.75
N ASP A 334 -15.65 -33.51 -4.45
CA ASP A 334 -14.36 -34.18 -4.66
C ASP A 334 -13.83 -34.04 -6.10
N ARG A 335 -14.74 -33.99 -7.09
CA ARG A 335 -14.42 -33.87 -8.52
C ARG A 335 -13.75 -32.54 -8.94
N ILE A 336 -14.03 -31.44 -8.24
CA ILE A 336 -13.45 -30.11 -8.60
C ILE A 336 -11.97 -30.05 -8.23
N VAL A 337 -11.57 -30.78 -7.18
CA VAL A 337 -10.18 -30.80 -6.68
C VAL A 337 -9.21 -31.39 -7.72
N GLN A 338 -9.70 -32.19 -8.67
CA GLN A 338 -8.86 -32.95 -9.61
C GLN A 338 -8.84 -32.45 -11.07
N PHE A 339 -9.91 -31.82 -11.59
CA PHE A 339 -10.06 -31.69 -13.07
C PHE A 339 -10.28 -30.29 -13.65
N GLY A 340 -10.33 -29.22 -12.85
CA GLY A 340 -10.33 -27.86 -13.41
C GLY A 340 -11.54 -27.52 -14.28
N GLY A 341 -12.76 -27.82 -13.81
CA GLY A 341 -14.02 -27.21 -14.26
C GLY A 341 -14.44 -27.50 -15.71
N GLU A 342 -15.25 -28.55 -15.91
CA GLU A 342 -15.90 -28.82 -17.20
C GLU A 342 -17.08 -27.85 -17.48
N ALA A 343 -17.62 -27.85 -18.70
CA ALA A 343 -18.79 -27.01 -19.05
C ALA A 343 -20.03 -27.32 -18.20
N SER A 344 -20.20 -28.58 -17.78
CA SER A 344 -21.23 -29.04 -16.84
C SER A 344 -21.08 -28.36 -15.46
N ASP A 345 -19.85 -28.21 -14.98
CA ASP A 345 -19.54 -27.59 -13.69
C ASP A 345 -19.90 -26.10 -13.65
N ARG A 346 -19.66 -25.38 -14.76
CA ARG A 346 -20.08 -23.97 -14.86
C ARG A 346 -21.60 -23.81 -14.79
N ASN A 347 -22.35 -24.69 -15.45
CA ASN A 347 -23.81 -24.64 -15.42
C ASN A 347 -24.35 -24.92 -14.01
N GLU A 348 -23.77 -25.87 -13.30
CA GLU A 348 -24.14 -26.19 -11.93
C GLU A 348 -23.81 -25.05 -10.96
N ALA A 349 -22.59 -24.51 -11.03
CA ALA A 349 -22.17 -23.35 -10.27
C ALA A 349 -23.08 -22.13 -10.52
N TYR A 350 -23.48 -21.91 -11.79
CA TYR A 350 -24.32 -20.77 -12.15
C TYR A 350 -25.71 -20.83 -11.49
N ARG A 351 -26.29 -22.03 -11.31
CA ARG A 351 -27.59 -22.20 -10.63
C ARG A 351 -27.61 -21.65 -9.20
N ASN A 352 -26.44 -21.61 -8.55
CA ASN A 352 -26.32 -21.08 -7.20
C ASN A 352 -25.67 -19.69 -7.19
N PHE A 353 -25.19 -19.19 -8.32
CA PHE A 353 -24.52 -17.90 -8.40
C PHE A 353 -25.49 -16.73 -8.23
N CYS A 354 -25.12 -15.77 -7.41
CA CYS A 354 -25.80 -14.49 -7.27
C CYS A 354 -24.78 -13.35 -7.25
N LEU A 355 -25.03 -12.35 -8.10
CA LEU A 355 -24.38 -11.05 -8.02
C LEU A 355 -25.16 -10.19 -7.04
N VAL A 356 -24.48 -9.59 -6.07
CA VAL A 356 -25.04 -8.55 -5.20
C VAL A 356 -24.43 -7.22 -5.62
N GLN A 357 -25.26 -6.28 -6.06
CA GLN A 357 -24.85 -4.92 -6.38
C GLN A 357 -25.41 -3.97 -5.33
N VAL A 358 -24.55 -3.25 -4.64
CA VAL A 358 -24.92 -2.26 -3.63
C VAL A 358 -24.83 -0.88 -4.24
N ARG A 359 -25.96 -0.18 -4.34
CA ARG A 359 -26.00 1.22 -4.75
C ARG A 359 -25.86 2.09 -3.51
N LEU A 360 -24.78 2.86 -3.46
CA LEU A 360 -24.44 3.70 -2.32
C LEU A 360 -25.37 4.91 -2.26
N SER A 361 -25.86 5.20 -1.06
CA SER A 361 -26.57 6.43 -0.71
C SER A 361 -25.76 7.29 0.27
N ASP A 362 -24.79 6.68 0.93
CA ASP A 362 -23.96 7.31 1.95
C ASP A 362 -22.56 6.70 1.95
N LEU A 363 -21.55 7.56 2.07
CA LEU A 363 -20.16 7.17 2.17
C LEU A 363 -19.50 7.97 3.29
N GLU A 364 -18.75 7.28 4.13
CA GLU A 364 -17.97 7.87 5.19
C GLU A 364 -16.50 7.53 4.98
N PHE A 365 -15.65 8.54 5.08
CA PHE A 365 -14.20 8.38 4.99
C PHE A 365 -13.59 8.89 6.29
N ALA A 366 -12.74 8.08 6.91
CA ALA A 366 -11.94 8.49 8.04
C ALA A 366 -10.48 8.13 7.81
N THR A 367 -9.56 9.02 8.17
CA THR A 367 -8.12 8.75 8.19
C THR A 367 -7.58 8.97 9.59
N LEU A 368 -6.77 8.01 10.05
CA LEU A 368 -6.19 8.03 11.39
C LEU A 368 -4.73 8.50 11.28
N SER A 369 -4.46 9.71 11.76
CA SER A 369 -3.10 10.19 12.01
C SER A 369 -2.85 10.15 13.53
N PRO A 370 -1.87 9.35 14.01
CA PRO A 370 -1.53 9.27 15.43
C PRO A 370 -1.03 10.60 16.02
N ASP A 371 -0.45 11.47 15.18
CA ASP A 371 0.26 12.69 15.55
C ASP A 371 -0.55 13.98 15.30
N ARG A 372 -1.52 13.98 14.38
CA ARG A 372 -2.29 15.18 13.98
C ARG A 372 -3.78 15.08 14.23
N GLY A 373 -4.24 13.99 14.83
CA GLY A 373 -5.65 13.76 15.11
C GLY A 373 -6.38 13.12 13.94
N TRP A 374 -7.66 12.83 14.17
CA TRP A 374 -8.48 12.07 13.23
C TRP A 374 -9.22 13.03 12.31
N MET A 375 -9.42 12.63 11.05
CA MET A 375 -10.30 13.35 10.15
C MET A 375 -11.40 12.43 9.68
N ARG A 376 -12.60 13.00 9.51
CA ARG A 376 -13.77 12.24 9.11
C ARG A 376 -14.69 13.09 8.24
N ALA A 377 -14.98 12.60 7.05
CA ALA A 377 -15.92 13.19 6.12
C ALA A 377 -17.10 12.24 5.90
N ARG A 378 -18.28 12.81 5.68
CA ARG A 378 -19.48 12.10 5.30
C ARG A 378 -20.03 12.67 4.01
N PHE A 379 -20.44 11.80 3.10
CA PHE A 379 -20.97 12.13 1.79
C PHE A 379 -22.34 11.49 1.61
N GLU A 380 -23.34 12.30 1.30
CA GLU A 380 -24.63 11.83 0.80
C GLU A 380 -24.54 11.71 -0.73
N ILE A 381 -24.94 10.57 -1.28
CA ILE A 381 -24.85 10.27 -2.71
C ILE A 381 -26.27 10.18 -3.29
N ASN A 382 -26.58 11.05 -4.25
CA ASN A 382 -27.87 11.10 -4.93
C ASN A 382 -27.67 11.20 -6.44
N GLN A 383 -28.09 10.16 -7.18
CA GLN A 383 -28.10 10.16 -8.66
C GLN A 383 -26.78 10.63 -9.32
N GLY A 384 -25.64 10.19 -8.78
CA GLY A 384 -24.31 10.54 -9.31
C GLY A 384 -23.78 11.91 -8.86
N THR A 385 -24.50 12.60 -7.97
CA THR A 385 -24.01 13.80 -7.28
C THR A 385 -23.77 13.49 -5.81
N GLU A 386 -22.68 14.01 -5.26
CA GLU A 386 -22.33 13.90 -3.85
C GLU A 386 -22.43 15.24 -3.13
N ARG A 387 -22.82 15.20 -1.86
CA ARG A 387 -22.73 16.33 -0.94
C ARG A 387 -21.94 15.92 0.30
N GLY A 388 -20.73 16.46 0.42
CA GLY A 388 -19.84 16.22 1.54
C GLY A 388 -20.01 17.19 2.70
N VAL A 389 -19.78 16.71 3.91
CA VAL A 389 -19.56 17.52 5.12
C VAL A 389 -18.44 16.91 5.96
N TRP A 390 -17.64 17.77 6.59
CA TRP A 390 -16.73 17.33 7.64
C TRP A 390 -17.52 17.04 8.91
N VAL A 391 -17.19 15.95 9.59
CA VAL A 391 -17.76 15.59 10.88
C VAL A 391 -16.65 15.49 11.91
N THR A 392 -16.94 15.89 13.14
CA THR A 392 -16.01 15.69 14.24
C THR A 392 -15.75 14.18 14.40
N PRO A 393 -14.48 13.75 14.56
CA PRO A 393 -14.11 12.34 14.57
C PRO A 393 -14.90 11.47 15.55
#